data_AF-A0A5U3GXQ3-F1
#
_entry.id   AF-A0A5U3GXQ3-F1
#
_cell.length_a   1.000
_cell.length_b   1.000
_cell.length_c   1.000
_cell.angle_alpha   90.00
_cell.angle_beta   90.00
_cell.angle_gamma   90.00
#
_symmetry.space_group_name_H-M   'P 1'
#
loop_
_entity.id
_entity.type
_entity.pdbx_description
1 polymer ?
#
loop_
_entity_poly.entity_id
_entity_poly.type
_entity_poly.pdbx_seq_one_letter_code
_entity_poly.pdbx_strand_id
1 'polypeptide(L)'
;IITIFIFSSYYYQGHLVLDAQSFPIPNTTPDKYIGFAGNPIVLDFILGMIIAESEKLFGDNRFYNNKNTGYFYIVIINICLILWFTSAFGGNGITRSGIIAFFLVFSVVRIERIFSPSFPKIITIIGESSYSLYLIHIPVKEFADYYGNYFSFIPKQGTLALFIASISLSITLSVLIFNLIEKPINRFGHRLANKILPPRN
;
A
#
# COMPACT_ATOMS: atom_id res chain seq x y z
N ILE A 1 -12.22 -2.61 12.63
CA ILE A 1 -11.19 -3.38 11.87
C ILE A 1 -10.62 -4.50 12.73
N ILE A 2 -9.94 -4.20 13.84
CA ILE A 2 -9.35 -5.23 14.74
C ILE A 2 -10.37 -6.26 15.22
N THR A 3 -11.55 -5.81 15.65
CA THR A 3 -12.63 -6.70 16.10
C THR A 3 -13.08 -7.66 15.00
N ILE A 4 -13.27 -7.15 13.77
CA ILE A 4 -13.66 -7.95 12.60
C ILE A 4 -12.57 -8.97 12.28
N PHE A 5 -11.30 -8.56 12.31
CA PHE A 5 -10.15 -9.45 12.13
C PHE A 5 -10.13 -10.59 13.15
N ILE A 6 -10.23 -10.28 14.45
CA ILE A 6 -10.18 -11.28 15.52
C ILE A 6 -11.35 -12.27 15.38
N PHE A 7 -12.58 -11.76 15.23
CA PHE A 7 -13.76 -12.62 15.07
C PHE A 7 -13.67 -13.48 13.81
N SER A 8 -13.23 -12.91 12.68
CA SER A 8 -13.06 -13.66 11.45
C SER A 8 -11.98 -14.73 11.56
N SER A 9 -10.86 -14.46 12.26
CA SER A 9 -9.80 -15.45 12.47
C SER A 9 -10.30 -16.62 13.32
N TYR A 10 -11.03 -16.35 14.40
CA TYR A 10 -11.63 -17.39 15.22
C TYR A 10 -12.73 -18.16 14.47
N TYR A 11 -13.54 -17.49 13.65
CA TYR A 11 -14.60 -18.14 12.87
C TYR A 11 -14.06 -19.11 11.82
N TYR A 12 -13.01 -18.73 11.08
CA TYR A 12 -12.47 -19.57 10.01
C TYR A 12 -11.41 -20.58 10.46
N GLN A 13 -10.65 -20.30 11.53
CA GLN A 13 -9.54 -21.17 11.96
C GLN A 13 -9.65 -21.68 13.40
N GLY A 14 -10.56 -21.15 14.21
CA GLY A 14 -10.63 -21.47 15.65
C GLY A 14 -9.50 -20.88 16.49
N HIS A 15 -8.56 -20.14 15.89
CA HIS A 15 -7.44 -19.48 16.56
C HIS A 15 -7.01 -18.20 15.82
N LEU A 16 -6.18 -17.38 16.48
CA LEU A 16 -5.65 -16.15 15.89
C LEU A 16 -4.51 -16.48 14.91
N VAL A 17 -4.65 -16.08 13.65
CA VAL A 17 -3.59 -16.19 12.64
C VAL A 17 -3.13 -14.81 12.24
N LEU A 18 -1.81 -14.60 12.31
CA LEU A 18 -1.16 -13.34 11.98
C LEU A 18 -0.51 -13.37 10.59
N ASP A 19 -0.27 -14.55 10.05
CA ASP A 19 0.32 -14.71 8.72
C ASP A 19 -0.77 -14.59 7.64
N ALA A 20 -0.68 -13.53 6.85
CA ALA A 20 -1.66 -13.19 5.82
C ALA A 20 -1.76 -14.24 4.70
N GLN A 21 -0.67 -14.98 4.45
CA GLN A 21 -0.60 -15.96 3.37
C GLN A 21 -1.22 -17.31 3.73
N SER A 22 -1.15 -17.70 5.00
CA SER A 22 -1.80 -18.92 5.51
C SER A 22 -3.27 -18.73 5.85
N PHE A 23 -3.82 -17.52 5.71
CA PHE A 23 -5.24 -17.26 5.96
C PHE A 23 -6.10 -17.85 4.82
N PRO A 24 -6.97 -18.85 5.10
CA PRO A 24 -7.79 -19.46 4.08
C PRO A 24 -8.87 -18.48 3.65
N ILE A 25 -8.91 -18.17 2.35
CA ILE A 25 -10.03 -17.44 1.76
C ILE A 25 -10.99 -18.51 1.19
N PRO A 26 -12.22 -18.63 1.72
CA PRO A 26 -13.20 -19.59 1.21
C PRO A 26 -13.45 -19.38 -0.28
N ASN A 27 -13.55 -20.48 -1.04
CA ASN A 27 -13.82 -20.42 -2.49
C ASN A 27 -15.32 -20.20 -2.81
N THR A 28 -16.18 -20.22 -1.80
CA THR A 28 -17.63 -19.99 -1.91
C THR A 28 -17.97 -18.51 -1.70
N THR A 29 -18.78 -17.94 -2.58
CA THR A 29 -19.46 -16.66 -2.31
C THR A 29 -20.64 -16.93 -1.38
N PRO A 30 -20.91 -16.13 -0.32
CA PRO A 30 -20.33 -14.82 0.02
C PRO A 30 -19.09 -14.84 0.93
N ASP A 31 -18.70 -16.00 1.46
CA ASP A 31 -17.64 -16.15 2.47
C ASP A 31 -16.27 -15.66 1.98
N LYS A 32 -16.02 -15.65 0.67
CA LYS A 32 -14.82 -15.08 0.06
C LYS A 32 -14.58 -13.60 0.44
N TYR A 33 -15.62 -12.77 0.47
CA TYR A 33 -15.49 -11.34 0.78
C TYR A 33 -15.25 -11.11 2.27
N ILE A 34 -15.90 -11.92 3.11
CA ILE A 34 -15.75 -11.88 4.57
C ILE A 34 -14.35 -12.36 4.96
N GLY A 35 -13.87 -13.45 4.35
CA GLY A 35 -12.51 -13.95 4.53
C GLY A 35 -11.44 -12.95 4.08
N PHE A 36 -11.68 -12.18 3.02
CA PHE A 36 -10.77 -11.09 2.63
C PHE A 36 -10.73 -9.96 3.66
N ALA A 37 -11.89 -9.53 4.18
CA ALA A 37 -11.95 -8.50 5.22
C ALA A 37 -11.34 -8.95 6.56
N GLY A 38 -11.35 -10.26 6.82
CA GLY A 38 -10.69 -10.90 7.95
C GLY A 38 -9.21 -11.23 7.74
N ASN A 39 -8.65 -10.98 6.56
CA ASN A 39 -7.26 -11.32 6.28
C ASN A 39 -6.30 -10.46 7.12
N PRO A 40 -5.25 -11.04 7.75
CA PRO A 40 -4.24 -10.32 8.53
C PRO A 40 -3.56 -9.15 7.81
N ILE A 41 -3.66 -9.02 6.48
CA ILE A 41 -3.25 -7.83 5.71
C ILE A 41 -3.84 -6.53 6.30
N VAL A 42 -5.03 -6.58 6.91
CA VAL A 42 -5.61 -5.40 7.58
C VAL A 42 -4.72 -4.82 8.68
N LEU A 43 -3.82 -5.63 9.25
CA LEU A 43 -2.87 -5.17 10.25
C LEU A 43 -1.76 -4.29 9.64
N ASP A 44 -1.38 -4.49 8.38
CA ASP A 44 -0.44 -3.61 7.67
C ASP A 44 -1.01 -2.20 7.52
N PHE A 45 -2.33 -2.09 7.31
CA PHE A 45 -3.02 -0.80 7.33
C PHE A 45 -3.01 -0.13 8.71
N ILE A 46 -3.13 -0.92 9.78
CA ILE A 46 -3.03 -0.41 11.16
C ILE A 46 -1.63 0.14 11.43
N LEU A 47 -0.58 -0.55 10.96
CA LEU A 47 0.78 -0.05 11.03
C LEU A 47 0.92 1.32 10.34
N GLY A 48 0.31 1.49 9.15
CA GLY A 48 0.24 2.79 8.48
C GLY A 48 -0.48 3.87 9.30
N MET A 49 -1.59 3.54 9.96
CA MET A 49 -2.30 4.46 10.86
C MET A 49 -1.44 4.85 12.06
N ILE A 50 -0.65 3.92 12.61
CA ILE A 50 0.29 4.19 13.70
C ILE A 50 1.36 5.19 13.26
N ILE A 51 1.90 5.06 12.03
CA ILE A 51 2.84 6.06 11.48
C ILE A 51 2.18 7.45 11.47
N ALA A 52 0.97 7.56 10.94
CA ALA A 52 0.27 8.84 10.86
C ALA A 52 -0.01 9.45 12.24
N GLU A 53 -0.35 8.64 13.23
CA GLU A 53 -0.56 9.13 14.60
C GLU A 53 0.75 9.52 15.29
N SER A 54 1.82 8.78 15.03
CA SER A 54 3.16 9.09 15.57
C SER A 54 3.67 10.46 15.09
N GLU A 55 3.34 10.86 13.86
CA GLU A 55 3.66 12.19 13.33
C GLU A 55 2.92 13.30 14.07
N LYS A 56 1.68 13.07 14.53
CA LYS A 56 0.97 14.08 15.33
C LYS A 56 1.55 14.23 16.74
N LEU A 57 2.02 13.12 17.33
CA LEU A 57 2.53 13.11 18.70
C LEU A 57 3.97 13.62 18.80
N PHE A 58 4.83 13.22 17.85
CA PHE A 58 6.27 13.46 17.94
C PHE A 58 6.83 14.32 16.79
N GLY A 59 5.99 14.71 15.82
CA GLY A 59 6.39 15.45 14.62
C GLY A 59 6.97 16.83 14.87
N ASP A 60 6.70 17.44 16.02
CA ASP A 60 7.23 18.77 16.41
C ASP A 60 8.35 18.71 17.44
N ASN A 61 8.69 17.52 17.92
CA ASN A 61 9.69 17.36 18.95
C ASN A 61 11.12 17.52 18.37
N ARG A 62 11.84 18.54 18.85
CA ARG A 62 13.21 18.87 18.40
C ARG A 62 14.21 17.71 18.55
N PHE A 63 14.01 16.82 19.53
CA PHE A 63 14.88 15.66 19.73
C PHE A 63 14.81 14.70 18.54
N TYR A 64 13.60 14.44 18.03
CA TYR A 64 13.39 13.50 16.92
C TYR A 64 13.60 14.14 15.54
N ASN A 65 13.67 15.48 15.47
CA ASN A 65 13.82 16.26 14.24
C ASN A 65 15.24 16.80 14.02
N ASN A 66 16.26 16.11 14.53
CA ASN A 66 17.66 16.52 14.34
C ASN A 66 18.27 15.86 13.09
N LYS A 67 19.31 16.48 12.51
CA LYS A 67 20.06 15.90 11.37
C LYS A 67 20.67 14.52 11.71
N ASN A 68 21.12 14.34 12.95
CA ASN A 68 21.68 13.06 13.41
C ASN A 68 20.64 11.92 13.39
N THR A 69 19.40 12.20 13.81
CA THR A 69 18.31 11.21 13.72
C THR A 69 17.94 10.97 12.26
N GLY A 70 18.02 12.00 11.40
CA GLY A 70 17.89 11.86 9.95
C GLY A 70 18.86 10.86 9.34
N TYR A 71 20.16 10.95 9.65
CA TYR A 71 21.17 9.99 9.17
C TYR A 71 20.91 8.57 9.67
N PHE A 72 20.42 8.42 10.90
CA PHE A 72 20.02 7.12 11.43
C PHE A 72 18.87 6.49 10.63
N TYR A 73 17.85 7.27 10.25
CA TYR A 73 16.77 6.79 9.38
C TYR A 73 17.24 6.40 7.98
N ILE A 74 18.27 7.07 7.44
CA ILE A 74 18.88 6.68 6.16
C ILE A 74 19.49 5.27 6.27
N VAL A 75 20.16 4.95 7.38
CA VAL A 75 20.70 3.60 7.61
C VAL A 75 19.57 2.57 7.67
N ILE A 76 18.47 2.86 8.37
CA ILE A 76 17.30 1.97 8.43
C ILE A 76 16.73 1.72 7.04
N ILE A 77 16.58 2.76 6.21
CA ILE A 77 16.09 2.61 4.83
C ILE A 77 16.99 1.66 4.04
N ASN A 78 18.31 1.82 4.12
CA ASN A 78 19.25 0.96 3.41
C ASN A 78 19.12 -0.51 3.87
N ILE A 79 19.01 -0.75 5.18
CA ILE A 79 18.78 -2.10 5.71
C ILE A 79 17.46 -2.67 5.17
N CYS A 80 16.37 -1.90 5.20
CA CYS A 80 15.06 -2.32 4.69
C CYS A 80 15.11 -2.65 3.20
N LEU A 81 15.81 -1.83 2.40
CA LEU A 81 16.01 -2.08 0.97
C LEU A 81 16.81 -3.36 0.73
N ILE A 82 17.88 -3.61 1.49
CA ILE A 82 18.65 -4.86 1.39
C ILE A 82 17.77 -6.07 1.72
N LEU A 83 17.00 -6.01 2.81
CA LEU A 83 16.08 -7.09 3.20
C LEU A 83 14.99 -7.32 2.13
N TRP A 84 14.52 -6.25 1.49
CA TRP A 84 13.56 -6.32 0.40
C TRP A 84 14.16 -7.00 -0.84
N PHE A 85 15.33 -6.54 -1.31
CA PHE A 85 15.97 -7.08 -2.52
C PHE A 85 16.46 -8.52 -2.35
N THR A 86 16.86 -8.91 -1.14
CA THR A 86 17.25 -10.30 -0.84
C THR A 86 16.06 -11.25 -0.71
N SER A 87 14.82 -10.74 -0.77
CA SER A 87 13.58 -11.52 -0.60
C SER A 87 13.53 -12.32 0.72
N ALA A 88 14.33 -11.93 1.72
CA ALA A 88 14.45 -12.63 3.00
C ALA A 88 13.10 -12.75 3.75
N PHE A 89 12.17 -11.83 3.45
CA PHE A 89 10.80 -11.81 3.99
C PHE A 89 9.75 -11.61 2.89
N GLY A 90 9.90 -12.29 1.75
CA GLY A 90 8.94 -12.20 0.64
C GLY A 90 7.51 -12.57 1.06
N GLY A 91 6.54 -11.76 0.64
CA GLY A 91 5.10 -11.95 0.91
C GLY A 91 4.47 -10.80 1.69
N ASN A 92 3.13 -10.81 1.78
CA ASN A 92 2.35 -9.74 2.41
C ASN A 92 2.11 -10.03 3.90
N GLY A 93 1.79 -8.99 4.69
CA GLY A 93 1.44 -9.11 6.11
C GLY A 93 2.60 -8.83 7.07
N ILE A 94 2.24 -8.55 8.33
CA ILE A 94 3.15 -8.16 9.42
C ILE A 94 4.26 -9.19 9.66
N THR A 95 3.96 -10.48 9.53
CA THR A 95 4.93 -11.57 9.73
C THR A 95 6.00 -11.64 8.63
N ARG A 96 5.83 -10.89 7.53
CA ARG A 96 6.70 -10.90 6.35
C ARG A 96 7.13 -9.48 5.99
N SER A 97 6.88 -9.03 4.76
CA SER A 97 7.35 -7.72 4.31
C SER A 97 6.63 -6.53 4.96
N GLY A 98 5.49 -6.75 5.64
CA GLY A 98 4.72 -5.68 6.29
C GLY A 98 5.54 -4.91 7.32
N ILE A 99 6.39 -5.59 8.10
CA ILE A 99 7.26 -4.92 9.08
C ILE A 99 8.40 -4.14 8.41
N ILE A 100 8.94 -4.66 7.31
CA ILE A 100 9.96 -3.98 6.50
C ILE A 100 9.34 -2.71 5.90
N ALA A 101 8.15 -2.83 5.31
CA ALA A 101 7.41 -1.72 4.74
C ALA A 101 7.09 -0.66 5.79
N PHE A 102 6.69 -1.06 7.00
CA PHE A 102 6.47 -0.15 8.11
C PHE A 102 7.72 0.67 8.46
N PHE A 103 8.86 0.02 8.71
CA PHE A 103 10.09 0.74 9.04
C PHE A 103 10.62 1.59 7.89
N LEU A 104 10.46 1.13 6.65
CA LEU A 104 10.83 1.88 5.45
C LEU A 104 9.99 3.16 5.34
N VAL A 105 8.66 3.03 5.34
CA VAL A 105 7.74 4.18 5.21
C VAL A 105 7.90 5.14 6.39
N PHE A 106 7.99 4.61 7.62
CA PHE A 106 8.22 5.43 8.81
C PHE A 106 9.49 6.26 8.65
N SER A 107 10.61 5.61 8.29
CA SER A 107 11.90 6.30 8.11
C SER A 107 11.85 7.37 7.01
N VAL A 108 11.16 7.10 5.90
CA VAL A 108 10.98 8.07 4.80
C VAL A 108 10.19 9.29 5.27
N VAL A 109 9.07 9.09 5.97
CA VAL A 109 8.24 10.20 6.51
C VAL A 109 9.07 11.06 7.48
N ARG A 110 9.89 10.43 8.35
CA ARG A 110 10.77 11.15 9.27
C ARG A 110 11.84 11.96 8.52
N ILE A 111 12.45 11.39 7.49
CA ILE A 111 13.43 12.10 6.64
C ILE A 111 12.78 13.28 5.91
N GLU A 112 11.57 13.10 5.40
CA GLU A 112 10.83 14.17 4.74
C GLU A 112 10.62 15.35 5.68
N ARG A 113 10.28 15.10 6.95
CA ARG A 113 10.16 16.15 7.98
C ARG A 113 11.49 16.85 8.31
N ILE A 114 12.59 16.10 8.36
CA ILE A 114 13.90 16.61 8.81
C ILE A 114 14.61 17.39 7.71
N PHE A 115 14.61 16.86 6.48
CA PHE A 115 15.35 17.43 5.35
C PHE A 115 14.48 18.21 4.38
N SER A 116 13.15 18.04 4.43
CA SER A 116 12.18 18.68 3.54
C SER A 116 12.59 18.63 2.06
N PRO A 117 12.90 17.45 1.51
CA PRO A 117 13.32 17.32 0.13
C PRO A 117 12.20 17.75 -0.83
N SER A 118 12.54 18.52 -1.85
CA SER A 118 11.60 18.90 -2.91
C SER A 118 11.56 17.82 -3.98
N PHE A 119 10.37 17.28 -4.27
CA PHE A 119 10.18 16.31 -5.35
C PHE A 119 9.60 16.94 -6.63
N PRO A 120 10.02 16.49 -7.82
CA PRO A 120 9.36 16.83 -9.08
C PRO A 120 7.88 16.44 -9.09
N LYS A 121 7.03 17.29 -9.68
CA LYS A 121 5.57 17.08 -9.75
C LYS A 121 5.17 15.72 -10.31
N ILE A 122 5.91 15.20 -11.29
CA ILE A 122 5.60 13.90 -11.90
C ILE A 122 5.73 12.74 -10.91
N ILE A 123 6.77 12.76 -10.06
CA ILE A 123 7.00 11.74 -9.03
C ILE A 123 5.88 11.83 -7.99
N THR A 124 5.50 13.06 -7.60
CA THR A 124 4.37 13.27 -6.69
C THR A 124 3.06 12.73 -7.26
N ILE A 125 2.74 12.97 -8.53
CA ILE A 125 1.50 12.45 -9.17
C ILE A 125 1.49 10.92 -9.21
N ILE A 126 2.62 10.28 -9.53
CA ILE A 126 2.74 8.82 -9.53
C ILE A 126 2.59 8.27 -8.11
N GLY A 127 3.19 8.93 -7.12
CA GLY A 127 3.05 8.57 -5.71
C GLY A 127 1.61 8.73 -5.20
N GLU A 128 0.94 9.83 -5.52
CA GLU A 128 -0.47 10.07 -5.17
C GLU A 128 -1.40 9.02 -5.78
N SER A 129 -1.10 8.54 -7.00
CA SER A 129 -1.87 7.50 -7.68
C SER A 129 -1.39 6.07 -7.36
N SER A 130 -0.52 5.88 -6.37
CA SER A 130 0.03 4.57 -6.02
C SER A 130 -1.03 3.54 -5.61
N TYR A 131 -2.10 3.97 -4.93
CA TYR A 131 -3.21 3.09 -4.57
C TYR A 131 -3.97 2.59 -5.80
N SER A 132 -4.35 3.51 -6.70
CA SER A 132 -4.94 3.17 -7.99
C SER A 132 -4.02 2.24 -8.80
N LEU A 133 -2.70 2.46 -8.76
CA LEU A 133 -1.71 1.62 -9.46
C LEU A 133 -1.71 0.20 -8.92
N TYR A 134 -1.75 0.05 -7.59
CA TYR A 134 -1.86 -1.24 -6.92
C TYR A 134 -3.12 -2.00 -7.34
N LEU A 135 -4.26 -1.32 -7.54
CA LEU A 135 -5.49 -2.00 -7.98
C LEU A 135 -5.46 -2.38 -9.47
N ILE A 136 -4.83 -1.58 -10.31
CA ILE A 136 -4.91 -1.72 -11.78
C ILE A 136 -3.86 -2.67 -12.33
N HIS A 137 -2.69 -2.78 -11.72
CA HIS A 137 -1.60 -3.58 -12.29
C HIS A 137 -1.94 -5.08 -12.36
N ILE A 138 -2.78 -5.62 -11.46
CA ILE A 138 -3.24 -7.02 -11.50
C ILE A 138 -4.15 -7.26 -12.72
N PRO A 139 -5.26 -6.52 -12.91
CA PRO A 139 -6.06 -6.61 -14.13
C PRO A 139 -5.26 -6.40 -15.42
N VAL A 140 -4.30 -5.45 -15.44
CA VAL A 140 -3.45 -5.21 -16.61
C VAL A 140 -2.58 -6.44 -16.90
N LYS A 141 -2.01 -7.06 -15.88
CA LYS A 141 -1.25 -8.30 -16.02
C LYS A 141 -2.11 -9.45 -16.51
N GLU A 142 -3.28 -9.68 -15.92
CA GLU A 142 -4.22 -10.73 -16.36
C GLU A 142 -4.69 -10.52 -17.81
N PHE A 143 -4.96 -9.27 -18.19
CA PHE A 143 -5.31 -8.92 -19.56
C PHE A 143 -4.16 -9.23 -20.53
N ALA A 144 -2.93 -8.88 -20.19
CA ALA A 144 -1.75 -9.19 -21.00
C ALA A 144 -1.51 -10.71 -21.09
N ASP A 145 -1.69 -11.45 -20.00
CA ASP A 145 -1.50 -12.90 -19.95
C ASP A 145 -2.55 -13.62 -20.83
N TYR A 146 -3.82 -13.19 -20.78
CA TYR A 146 -4.93 -13.82 -21.51
C TYR A 146 -4.99 -13.39 -22.99
N TYR A 147 -4.87 -12.09 -23.27
CA TYR A 147 -5.05 -11.53 -24.61
C TYR A 147 -3.75 -11.34 -25.39
N GLY A 148 -2.59 -11.48 -24.74
CA GLY A 148 -1.28 -11.22 -25.36
C GLY A 148 -0.98 -12.09 -26.59
N ASN A 149 -1.54 -13.28 -26.67
CA ASN A 149 -1.37 -14.17 -27.84
C ASN A 149 -2.33 -13.85 -29.00
N TYR A 150 -3.40 -13.07 -28.75
CA TYR A 150 -4.40 -12.73 -29.76
C TYR A 150 -4.03 -11.48 -30.56
N PHE A 151 -3.28 -10.55 -29.95
CA PHE A 151 -2.88 -9.31 -30.59
C PHE A 151 -1.40 -9.32 -30.92
N SER A 152 -1.06 -9.30 -32.21
CA SER A 152 0.31 -9.30 -32.72
C SER A 152 1.16 -8.10 -32.26
N PHE A 153 0.52 -7.04 -31.75
CA PHE A 153 1.18 -5.85 -31.21
C PHE A 153 1.58 -5.99 -29.74
N ILE A 154 1.00 -6.94 -28.99
CA ILE A 154 1.38 -7.18 -27.60
C ILE A 154 2.70 -7.97 -27.60
N PRO A 155 3.76 -7.48 -26.93
CA PRO A 155 5.02 -8.21 -26.88
C PRO A 155 4.83 -9.58 -26.23
N LYS A 156 5.60 -10.57 -26.71
CA LYS A 156 5.50 -11.94 -26.20
C LYS A 156 5.79 -12.01 -24.69
N GLN A 157 5.17 -12.98 -24.03
CA GLN A 157 5.39 -13.26 -22.62
C GLN A 157 6.88 -13.45 -22.30
N GLY A 158 7.32 -12.94 -21.15
CA GLY A 158 8.71 -13.02 -20.70
C GLY A 158 9.68 -12.02 -21.37
N THR A 159 9.20 -11.17 -22.28
CA THR A 159 10.04 -10.13 -22.90
C THR A 159 10.12 -8.86 -22.05
N LEU A 160 11.27 -8.20 -22.07
CA LEU A 160 11.47 -6.89 -21.45
C LEU A 160 10.52 -5.83 -22.04
N ALA A 161 10.17 -5.97 -23.32
CA ALA A 161 9.18 -5.12 -23.98
C ALA A 161 7.79 -5.25 -23.35
N LEU A 162 7.34 -6.46 -22.99
CA LEU A 162 6.06 -6.65 -22.31
C LEU A 162 6.08 -6.01 -20.92
N PHE A 163 7.19 -6.16 -20.18
CA PHE A 163 7.35 -5.55 -18.87
C PHE A 163 7.23 -4.03 -18.91
N ILE A 164 7.95 -3.38 -19.83
CA ILE A 164 7.87 -1.92 -20.01
C ILE A 164 6.46 -1.51 -20.41
N ALA A 165 5.85 -2.19 -21.38
CA ALA A 165 4.49 -1.88 -21.84
C ALA A 165 3.46 -2.00 -20.71
N SER A 166 3.52 -3.08 -19.91
CA SER A 166 2.62 -3.31 -18.79
C SER A 166 2.79 -2.26 -17.68
N ILE A 167 4.02 -1.84 -17.38
CA ILE A 167 4.27 -0.76 -16.42
C ILE A 167 3.73 0.57 -16.95
N SER A 168 4.07 0.92 -18.19
CA SER A 168 3.60 2.17 -18.81
C SER A 168 2.08 2.24 -18.85
N LEU A 169 1.41 1.14 -19.22
CA LEU A 169 -0.03 1.05 -19.26
C LEU A 169 -0.64 1.14 -17.85
N SER A 170 -0.06 0.44 -16.87
CA SER A 170 -0.52 0.47 -15.48
C SER A 170 -0.42 1.87 -14.88
N ILE A 171 0.70 2.58 -15.09
CA ILE A 171 0.87 3.97 -14.62
C ILE A 171 -0.14 4.89 -15.31
N THR A 172 -0.29 4.77 -16.63
CA THR A 172 -1.20 5.64 -17.40
C THR A 172 -2.64 5.46 -16.94
N LEU A 173 -3.10 4.21 -16.85
CA LEU A 173 -4.46 3.89 -16.37
C LEU A 173 -4.65 4.29 -14.91
N SER A 174 -3.63 4.11 -14.07
CA SER A 174 -3.68 4.56 -12.67
C SER A 174 -3.89 6.06 -12.54
N VAL A 175 -3.08 6.86 -13.24
CA VAL A 175 -3.22 8.32 -13.21
C VAL A 175 -4.60 8.75 -13.74
N LEU A 176 -5.12 8.05 -14.74
CA LEU A 176 -6.44 8.32 -15.30
C LEU A 176 -7.55 8.00 -14.28
N ILE A 177 -7.56 6.80 -13.71
CA ILE A 177 -8.55 6.38 -12.70
C ILE A 177 -8.47 7.26 -11.45
N PHE A 178 -7.27 7.57 -11.00
CA PHE A 178 -7.05 8.47 -9.87
C PHE A 178 -7.70 9.84 -10.08
N ASN A 179 -7.51 10.44 -11.26
CA ASN A 179 -8.03 11.78 -11.54
C ASN A 179 -9.53 11.79 -11.91
N LEU A 180 -10.04 10.76 -12.60
CA LEU A 180 -11.42 10.72 -13.09
C LEU A 180 -12.41 10.08 -12.11
N ILE A 181 -11.95 9.17 -11.26
CA ILE A 181 -12.82 8.37 -10.38
C ILE A 181 -12.49 8.68 -8.92
N GLU A 182 -11.24 8.44 -8.51
CA GLU A 182 -10.87 8.50 -7.09
C GLU A 182 -11.00 9.93 -6.52
N LYS A 183 -10.42 10.93 -7.18
CA LYS A 183 -10.50 12.34 -6.75
C LYS A 183 -11.95 12.85 -6.66
N PRO A 184 -12.81 12.66 -7.68
CA PRO A 184 -14.21 13.10 -7.58
C PRO A 184 -14.99 12.40 -6.47
N ILE A 185 -14.83 11.09 -6.31
CA ILE A 185 -15.52 10.31 -5.27
C ILE A 185 -15.07 10.76 -3.87
N ASN A 186 -13.77 10.91 -3.63
CA ASN A 186 -13.25 11.38 -2.34
C ASN A 186 -13.75 12.79 -2.01
N ARG A 187 -13.79 13.70 -3.00
CA ARG A 187 -14.38 15.04 -2.82
C ARG A 187 -15.85 14.96 -2.47
N PHE A 188 -16.61 14.09 -3.14
CA PHE A 188 -18.02 13.89 -2.82
C PHE A 188 -18.21 13.35 -1.41
N GLY A 189 -17.42 12.34 -1.01
CA GLY A 189 -17.42 11.76 0.33
C GLY A 189 -17.14 12.78 1.43
N HIS A 190 -16.11 13.61 1.26
CA HIS A 190 -15.81 14.68 2.23
C HIS A 190 -16.94 15.71 2.34
N ARG A 191 -17.58 16.08 1.23
CA ARG A 191 -18.73 17.01 1.25
C ARG A 191 -19.92 16.40 2.00
N LEU A 192 -20.12 15.10 1.90
CA LEU A 192 -21.18 14.37 2.60
C LEU A 192 -20.87 14.23 4.09
N ALA A 193 -19.64 13.85 4.43
CA ALA A 193 -19.17 13.71 5.81
C ALA A 193 -19.27 15.05 6.58
N ASN A 194 -18.85 16.16 5.96
CA ASN A 194 -18.92 17.49 6.58
C ASN A 194 -20.36 18.00 6.79
N LYS A 195 -21.36 17.40 6.13
CA LYS A 195 -22.78 17.71 6.39
C LYS A 195 -23.37 16.90 7.55
N ILE A 196 -22.81 15.73 7.83
CA ILE A 196 -23.33 14.80 8.85
C ILE A 196 -22.58 14.99 10.17
N LEU A 197 -21.28 15.26 10.12
CA LEU A 197 -20.45 15.46 11.30
C LEU A 197 -20.59 16.91 11.80
N PRO A 198 -20.77 17.12 13.11
CA PRO A 198 -20.72 18.46 13.68
C PRO A 198 -19.33 19.08 13.40
N PRO A 199 -19.24 20.42 13.24
CA PRO A 199 -17.97 21.09 13.01
C PRO A 199 -16.97 20.73 14.12
N ARG A 200 -15.78 20.24 13.73
CA ARG A 200 -14.66 20.05 14.65
C ARG A 200 -14.18 21.44 15.09
N ASN A 201 -14.38 21.76 16.37
CA ASN A 201 -13.67 22.84 17.06
C ASN A 201 -12.18 22.52 17.19
#